data_AF-A0A1F4PP00-F1
#
_entry.id   AF-A0A1F4PP00-F1
#
_cell.length_a   1.000
_cell.length_b   1.000
_cell.length_c   1.000
_cell.angle_alpha   90.00
_cell.angle_beta   90.00
_cell.angle_gamma   90.00
#
_symmetry.space_group_name_H-M   'P 1'
#
loop_
_entity.id
_entity.type
_entity.pdbx_description
1 polymer ?
#
loop_
_entity_poly.entity_id
_entity_poly.type
_entity_poly.pdbx_seq_one_letter_code
_entity_poly.pdbx_strand_id
1 'polypeptide(L)'
;MRTIAYELFDKIAEAMSAQVAIDKVVGPERETVSLVNQFTLRIQDSHYPNRDKIRTSATKKLREGTPEEDQEWLEHYTKLTNDSKILVLENVVTTGITAAQTVRAIYRYAKGVGIKVEVLPIIGCIFNRTAGDWLVIDQREFKLISYLHKQPSEWSPAECPLCKEGSVALDPRTQWDVLMNPL
;
A
#
# COMPACT_ATOMS: atom_id res chain seq x y z
N MET A 1 14.74 -4.90 7.20
CA MET A 1 13.31 -4.53 7.17
C MET A 1 12.88 -3.67 8.36
N ARG A 2 13.24 -4.02 9.61
CA ARG A 2 12.85 -3.24 10.82
C ARG A 2 13.21 -1.74 10.73
N THR A 3 14.43 -1.41 10.30
CA THR A 3 14.89 -0.03 10.12
C THR A 3 14.04 0.74 9.10
N ILE A 4 13.80 0.16 7.93
CA ILE A 4 13.01 0.79 6.85
C ILE A 4 11.57 1.07 7.32
N ALA A 5 10.94 0.12 8.01
CA ALA A 5 9.59 0.32 8.53
C ALA A 5 9.53 1.46 9.57
N TYR A 6 10.59 1.63 10.36
CA TYR A 6 10.66 2.67 11.39
C TYR A 6 10.90 4.05 10.77
N GLU A 7 11.80 4.15 9.81
CA GLU A 7 12.05 5.39 9.07
C GLU A 7 10.82 5.80 8.25
N LEU A 8 10.12 4.84 7.63
CA LEU A 8 8.85 5.12 6.97
C LEU A 8 7.79 5.60 7.98
N PHE A 9 7.73 4.98 9.16
CA PHE A 9 6.84 5.43 10.23
C PHE A 9 7.14 6.85 10.66
N ASP A 10 8.40 7.19 10.92
CA ASP A 10 8.79 8.53 11.37
C ASP A 10 8.45 9.58 10.29
N LYS A 11 8.69 9.29 9.01
CA LYS A 11 8.26 10.14 7.88
C LYS A 11 6.74 10.34 7.82
N ILE A 12 5.96 9.28 8.04
CA ILE A 12 4.50 9.36 8.05
C ILE A 12 4.02 10.16 9.27
N ALA A 13 4.59 9.91 10.45
CA ALA A 13 4.24 10.63 11.68
C ALA A 13 4.54 12.14 11.56
N GLU A 14 5.68 12.50 10.95
CA GLU A 14 6.03 13.88 10.62
C GLU A 14 5.02 14.51 9.66
N ALA A 15 4.68 13.80 8.57
CA ALA A 15 3.70 14.27 7.58
C ALA A 15 2.28 14.43 8.16
N MET A 16 1.94 13.68 9.21
CA MET A 16 0.66 13.73 9.92
C MET A 16 0.64 14.74 11.07
N SER A 17 1.70 15.54 11.25
CA SER A 17 1.84 16.51 12.34
C SER A 17 1.63 15.91 13.74
N ALA A 18 2.07 14.66 13.96
CA ALA A 18 2.04 13.92 15.23
C ALA A 18 0.68 13.71 15.93
N GLN A 19 -0.44 14.22 15.39
CA GLN A 19 -1.73 14.24 16.11
C GLN A 19 -2.84 13.36 15.53
N VAL A 20 -2.62 12.74 14.37
CA VAL A 20 -3.64 11.88 13.78
C VAL A 20 -3.56 10.49 14.40
N ALA A 21 -4.62 10.10 15.09
CA ALA A 21 -4.78 8.74 15.58
C ALA A 21 -4.92 7.77 14.39
N ILE A 22 -4.08 6.74 14.36
CA ILE A 22 -4.19 5.61 13.44
C ILE A 22 -4.81 4.47 14.23
N ASP A 23 -5.99 4.00 13.84
CA ASP A 23 -6.63 2.84 14.48
C ASP A 23 -6.24 1.54 13.78
N LYS A 24 -6.01 1.58 12.47
CA LYS A 24 -5.77 0.40 11.62
C LYS A 24 -4.72 0.69 10.54
N VAL A 25 -3.94 -0.33 10.18
CA VAL A 25 -2.94 -0.29 9.10
C VAL A 25 -3.27 -1.40 8.10
N VAL A 26 -3.48 -1.08 6.83
CA VAL A 26 -3.94 -2.05 5.82
C VAL A 26 -3.01 -2.02 4.59
N GLY A 27 -2.77 -3.16 3.95
CA GLY A 27 -2.02 -3.23 2.70
C GLY A 27 -2.43 -4.42 1.82
N PRO A 28 -1.97 -4.54 0.57
CA PRO A 28 -2.28 -5.70 -0.27
C PRO A 28 -1.52 -6.98 0.15
N GLU A 29 -1.96 -8.17 -0.33
CA GLU A 29 -1.42 -9.48 0.12
C GLU A 29 0.07 -9.73 -0.13
N ARG A 30 0.55 -10.74 0.61
CA ARG A 30 1.83 -11.47 0.55
C ARG A 30 3.06 -10.66 0.89
N GLU A 31 3.28 -9.54 0.22
CA GLU A 31 4.55 -8.83 0.30
C GLU A 31 4.49 -7.74 1.37
N THR A 32 3.34 -7.10 1.55
CA THR A 32 3.17 -5.95 2.45
C THR A 32 2.87 -6.36 3.90
N VAL A 33 2.59 -7.64 4.16
CA VAL A 33 2.27 -8.16 5.51
C VAL A 33 3.37 -7.86 6.52
N SER A 34 4.63 -8.12 6.15
CA SER A 34 5.76 -7.87 7.03
C SER A 34 5.89 -6.38 7.35
N LEU A 35 5.71 -5.52 6.34
CA LEU A 35 5.72 -4.07 6.50
C LEU A 35 4.61 -3.61 7.46
N VAL A 36 3.37 -4.04 7.22
CA VAL A 36 2.20 -3.69 8.06
C VAL A 36 2.41 -4.13 9.51
N ASN A 37 2.93 -5.34 9.72
CA ASN A 37 3.19 -5.86 11.07
C ASN A 37 4.28 -5.06 11.78
N GLN A 38 5.41 -4.78 11.11
CA GLN A 38 6.50 -3.98 11.68
C GLN A 38 6.06 -2.54 11.98
N PHE A 39 5.26 -1.96 11.08
CA PHE A 39 4.70 -0.62 11.27
C PHE A 39 3.73 -0.59 12.45
N THR A 40 2.85 -1.58 12.57
CA THR A 40 1.90 -1.73 13.68
C THR A 40 2.64 -1.81 15.02
N LEU A 41 3.68 -2.65 15.11
CA LEU A 41 4.52 -2.75 16.30
C LEU A 41 5.18 -1.41 16.64
N ARG A 42 5.65 -0.67 15.64
CA ARG A 42 6.24 0.66 15.83
C ARG A 42 5.24 1.68 16.37
N ILE A 43 4.00 1.69 15.88
CA ILE A 43 2.96 2.57 16.43
C ILE A 43 2.70 2.21 17.89
N GLN A 44 2.63 0.91 18.22
CA GLN A 44 2.41 0.43 19.59
C GLN A 44 3.56 0.81 20.54
N ASP A 45 4.81 0.76 20.07
CA ASP A 45 6.00 1.15 20.83
C ASP A 45 6.11 2.67 21.02
N SER A 46 5.70 3.45 20.00
CA SER A 46 5.59 4.89 20.11
C SER A 46 4.53 5.27 21.16
N HIS A 47 4.69 6.38 21.89
CA HIS A 47 3.81 6.77 23.00
C HIS A 47 2.43 7.28 22.50
N TYR A 48 1.79 6.60 21.54
CA TYR A 48 0.46 6.94 21.09
C TYR A 48 -0.59 6.45 22.10
N PRO A 49 -1.60 7.28 22.43
CA PRO A 49 -2.54 7.03 23.53
C PRO A 49 -3.55 5.88 23.29
N ASN A 50 -3.48 5.13 22.19
CA ASN A 50 -4.48 4.10 21.81
C ASN A 50 -3.86 2.75 21.42
N ARG A 51 -2.89 2.25 22.21
CA ARG A 51 -2.12 1.02 21.94
C ARG A 51 -2.96 -0.24 21.71
N ASP A 52 -4.11 -0.35 22.38
CA ASP A 52 -4.94 -1.57 22.37
C ASP A 52 -5.81 -1.74 21.11
N LYS A 53 -5.87 -0.72 20.23
CA LYS A 53 -6.78 -0.71 19.07
C LYS A 53 -6.11 -1.09 17.75
N ILE A 54 -4.78 -0.99 17.68
CA ILE A 54 -4.01 -1.28 16.45
C ILE A 54 -3.73 -2.77 16.38
N ARG A 55 -4.79 -3.53 16.15
CA ARG A 55 -4.69 -4.84 15.53
C ARG A 55 -5.31 -4.66 14.19
N THR A 56 -4.56 -4.92 13.12
CA THR A 56 -4.94 -5.87 12.05
C THR A 56 -4.21 -5.59 10.75
N SER A 57 -3.85 -6.66 10.05
CA SER A 57 -3.26 -6.69 8.72
C SER A 57 -4.29 -7.27 7.75
N ALA A 58 -5.10 -6.44 7.10
CA ALA A 58 -5.90 -6.94 5.97
C ALA A 58 -4.98 -7.06 4.76
N THR A 59 -5.20 -8.12 4.00
CA THR A 59 -4.39 -8.47 2.85
C THR A 59 -5.32 -8.82 1.69
N LYS A 60 -5.21 -8.10 0.57
CA LYS A 60 -6.07 -8.32 -0.60
C LYS A 60 -5.56 -9.47 -1.48
N LYS A 61 -6.31 -10.57 -1.64
CA LYS A 61 -6.18 -11.41 -2.86
C LYS A 61 -6.67 -10.60 -4.06
N LEU A 62 -5.78 -10.30 -4.99
CA LEU A 62 -6.09 -9.62 -6.26
C LEU A 62 -6.86 -10.54 -7.22
N ARG A 63 -8.06 -11.00 -6.84
CA ARG A 63 -9.09 -11.41 -7.80
C ARG A 63 -10.11 -10.28 -7.86
N GLU A 64 -10.58 -9.93 -9.06
CA GLU A 64 -11.77 -9.10 -9.21
C GLU A 64 -12.95 -9.88 -8.64
N GLY A 65 -13.30 -9.60 -7.39
CA GLY A 65 -14.36 -10.29 -6.66
C GLY A 65 -15.64 -9.47 -6.59
N THR A 66 -16.73 -10.15 -6.27
CA THR A 66 -18.02 -9.51 -5.97
C THR A 66 -17.97 -8.82 -4.61
N PRO A 67 -18.89 -7.88 -4.29
CA PRO A 67 -18.94 -7.21 -3.00
C PRO A 67 -18.98 -8.16 -1.78
N GLU A 68 -19.56 -9.34 -1.95
CA GLU A 68 -19.65 -10.38 -0.91
C GLU A 68 -18.27 -11.01 -0.61
N GLU A 69 -17.44 -11.22 -1.64
CA GLU A 69 -16.07 -11.69 -1.45
C GLU A 69 -15.23 -10.61 -0.76
N ASP A 70 -15.31 -9.34 -1.21
CA ASP A 70 -14.65 -8.20 -0.54
C ASP A 70 -15.03 -8.11 0.95
N GLN A 71 -16.25 -8.51 1.32
CA GLN A 71 -16.76 -8.50 2.70
C GLN A 71 -16.13 -9.56 3.61
N GLU A 72 -16.08 -10.81 3.15
CA GLU A 72 -15.56 -11.93 3.94
C GLU A 72 -14.08 -11.71 4.34
N TRP A 73 -13.29 -11.07 3.48
CA TRP A 73 -11.86 -10.85 3.72
C TRP A 73 -11.56 -9.79 4.77
N LEU A 74 -12.25 -8.64 4.71
CA LEU A 74 -12.05 -7.59 5.70
C LEU A 74 -12.56 -8.05 7.08
N GLU A 75 -13.61 -8.88 7.15
CA GLU A 75 -14.06 -9.52 8.39
C GLU A 75 -13.01 -10.44 9.02
N HIS A 76 -12.34 -11.26 8.20
CA HIS A 76 -11.38 -12.25 8.70
C HIS A 76 -10.11 -11.62 9.28
N TYR A 77 -9.69 -10.48 8.70
CA TYR A 77 -8.39 -9.91 8.99
C TYR A 77 -8.43 -8.58 9.72
N THR A 78 -9.52 -7.81 9.67
CA THR A 78 -9.64 -6.45 10.23
C THR A 78 -11.03 -6.24 10.83
N LYS A 79 -11.21 -6.42 12.14
CA LYS A 79 -12.44 -5.94 12.78
C LYS A 79 -12.45 -4.40 12.76
N LEU A 80 -12.92 -3.82 11.66
CA LEU A 80 -13.14 -2.40 11.52
C LEU A 80 -14.36 -2.03 12.38
N THR A 81 -14.21 -0.98 13.16
CA THR A 81 -15.31 -0.41 13.97
C THR A 81 -15.73 0.93 13.40
N ASN A 82 -16.87 1.43 13.85
CA ASN A 82 -17.30 2.78 13.50
C ASN A 82 -16.19 3.80 13.84
N ASP A 83 -16.03 4.78 12.95
CA ASP A 83 -15.05 5.86 13.02
C ASP A 83 -13.58 5.43 12.99
N SER A 84 -13.28 4.20 12.53
CA SER A 84 -11.89 3.74 12.37
C SER A 84 -11.10 4.63 11.40
N LYS A 85 -9.93 5.10 11.83
CA LYS A 85 -8.93 5.79 11.00
C LYS A 85 -7.90 4.81 10.46
N ILE A 86 -7.82 4.70 9.14
CA ILE A 86 -7.12 3.63 8.45
C ILE A 86 -5.96 4.22 7.64
N LEU A 87 -4.73 3.77 7.94
CA LEU A 87 -3.55 4.04 7.13
C LEU A 87 -3.38 2.91 6.11
N VAL A 88 -3.18 3.27 4.85
CA VAL A 88 -2.85 2.29 3.80
C VAL A 88 -1.33 2.26 3.58
N LEU A 89 -0.76 1.06 3.55
CA LEU A 89 0.64 0.79 3.24
C LEU A 89 0.78 -0.06 1.99
N GLU A 90 1.85 0.18 1.25
CA GLU A 90 2.27 -0.55 0.04
C GLU A 90 3.77 -0.84 0.12
N ASN A 91 4.23 -1.93 -0.48
CA ASN A 91 5.68 -2.10 -0.65
C ASN A 91 6.21 -1.18 -1.74
N VAL A 92 5.60 -1.26 -2.92
CA VAL A 92 6.02 -0.48 -4.10
C VAL A 92 4.79 0.11 -4.75
N VAL A 93 4.81 1.43 -4.98
CA VAL A 93 3.75 2.12 -5.73
C VAL A 93 4.29 2.46 -7.12
N THR A 94 3.70 1.88 -8.16
CA THR A 94 4.01 2.17 -9.56
C THR A 94 2.96 3.07 -10.19
N THR A 95 1.76 2.54 -10.42
CA THR A 95 0.61 3.28 -10.99
C THR A 95 -0.41 3.68 -9.93
N GLY A 96 -0.27 3.19 -8.70
CA GLY A 96 -1.24 3.41 -7.62
C GLY A 96 -2.52 2.56 -7.73
N ILE A 97 -2.65 1.66 -8.72
CA ILE A 97 -3.85 0.84 -8.93
C ILE A 97 -4.15 -0.02 -7.69
N THR A 98 -3.15 -0.70 -7.14
CA THR A 98 -3.33 -1.56 -5.96
C THR A 98 -3.75 -0.77 -4.73
N ALA A 99 -3.16 0.41 -4.52
CA ALA A 99 -3.54 1.31 -3.44
C ALA A 99 -5.00 1.78 -3.62
N ALA A 100 -5.37 2.21 -4.83
CA ALA A 100 -6.74 2.60 -5.17
C ALA A 100 -7.75 1.47 -4.91
N GLN A 101 -7.41 0.26 -5.30
CA GLN A 101 -8.23 -0.91 -5.04
C GLN A 101 -8.37 -1.22 -3.55
N THR A 102 -7.31 -1.05 -2.77
CA THR A 102 -7.32 -1.24 -1.32
C THR A 102 -8.24 -0.22 -0.64
N VAL A 103 -8.12 1.06 -1.00
CA VAL A 103 -8.99 2.14 -0.53
C VAL A 103 -10.46 1.85 -0.85
N ARG A 104 -10.75 1.43 -2.09
CA ARG A 104 -12.11 1.06 -2.51
C ARG A 104 -12.67 -0.12 -1.74
N ALA A 105 -11.87 -1.17 -1.51
CA ALA A 105 -12.29 -2.33 -0.74
C ALA A 105 -12.69 -1.95 0.69
N ILE A 106 -11.89 -1.11 1.35
CA ILE A 106 -12.20 -0.58 2.69
C ILE A 106 -13.56 0.13 2.70
N TYR A 107 -13.80 1.04 1.76
CA TYR A 107 -15.07 1.78 1.72
C TYR A 107 -16.26 0.90 1.34
N ARG A 108 -16.09 -0.05 0.40
CA ARG A 108 -17.13 -1.02 0.03
C ARG A 108 -17.55 -1.86 1.22
N TYR A 109 -16.58 -2.39 1.96
CA TYR A 109 -16.84 -3.15 3.18
C TYR A 109 -17.57 -2.33 4.22
N ALA A 110 -17.05 -1.14 4.53
CA ALA A 110 -17.64 -0.26 5.53
C ALA A 110 -19.11 0.04 5.21
N LYS A 111 -19.40 0.32 3.93
CA LYS A 111 -20.77 0.48 3.42
C LYS A 111 -21.59 -0.80 3.58
N GLY A 112 -21.04 -1.96 3.22
CA GLY A 112 -21.72 -3.25 3.27
C GLY A 112 -22.11 -3.67 4.69
N VAL A 113 -21.30 -3.33 5.69
CA VAL A 113 -21.59 -3.64 7.11
C VAL A 113 -22.18 -2.46 7.88
N GLY A 114 -22.50 -1.36 7.20
CA GLY A 114 -23.18 -0.20 7.80
C GLY A 114 -22.34 0.60 8.80
N ILE A 115 -21.01 0.60 8.67
CA ILE A 115 -20.09 1.40 9.50
C ILE A 115 -19.49 2.55 8.71
N LYS A 116 -19.11 3.61 9.41
CA LYS A 116 -18.32 4.72 8.86
C LYS A 116 -16.85 4.49 9.18
N VAL A 117 -15.98 4.69 8.20
CA VAL A 117 -14.53 4.66 8.37
C VAL A 117 -13.89 5.81 7.62
N GLU A 118 -12.68 6.18 8.02
CA GLU A 118 -11.87 7.20 7.37
C GLU A 118 -10.55 6.57 6.91
N VAL A 119 -10.34 6.50 5.59
CA VAL A 119 -8.98 6.29 5.09
C VAL A 119 -8.25 7.62 5.15
N LEU A 120 -7.12 7.62 5.86
CA LEU A 120 -6.27 8.80 6.03
C LEU A 120 -5.81 9.34 4.67
N PRO A 121 -5.65 10.66 4.48
CA PRO A 121 -5.26 11.27 3.21
C PRO A 121 -3.76 11.05 2.87
N ILE A 122 -3.20 9.95 3.36
CA ILE A 122 -1.81 9.53 3.22
C ILE A 122 -1.77 8.03 2.90
N ILE A 123 -0.92 7.66 1.97
CA ILE A 123 -0.56 6.28 1.67
C ILE A 123 0.95 6.15 1.89
N GLY A 124 1.35 5.23 2.76
CA GLY A 124 2.75 4.93 3.00
C GLY A 124 3.29 3.89 2.03
N CYS A 125 4.51 4.05 1.56
CA CYS A 125 5.17 2.97 0.81
C CYS A 125 6.67 2.88 1.04
N ILE A 126 7.26 1.70 0.81
CA ILE A 126 8.73 1.59 0.85
C ILE A 126 9.31 2.28 -0.38
N PHE A 127 8.73 2.06 -1.56
CA PHE A 127 9.26 2.59 -2.81
C PHE A 127 8.19 3.25 -3.70
N ASN A 128 8.29 4.57 -3.89
CA ASN A 128 7.51 5.30 -4.88
C ASN A 128 8.24 5.30 -6.23
N ARG A 129 7.59 4.77 -7.27
CA ARG A 129 8.05 4.79 -8.67
C ARG A 129 7.19 5.69 -9.56
N THR A 130 6.16 6.31 -9.01
CA THR A 130 5.31 7.25 -9.75
C THR A 130 6.07 8.54 -10.06
N ALA A 131 5.55 9.33 -10.99
CA ALA A 131 6.11 10.64 -11.35
C ALA A 131 5.92 11.73 -10.28
N GLY A 132 5.15 11.48 -9.22
CA GLY A 132 4.85 12.48 -8.19
C GLY A 132 4.56 11.88 -6.82
N ASP A 133 4.12 12.73 -5.90
CA ASP A 133 3.86 12.32 -4.50
C ASP A 133 2.37 12.28 -4.16
N TRP A 134 1.51 12.16 -5.18
CA TRP A 134 0.06 12.23 -5.02
C TRP A 134 -0.63 11.18 -5.89
N LEU A 135 -1.64 10.54 -5.31
CA LEU A 135 -2.59 9.70 -6.03
C LEU A 135 -3.99 10.32 -5.95
N VAL A 136 -4.71 10.29 -7.06
CA VAL A 136 -6.13 10.66 -7.10
C VAL A 136 -6.95 9.37 -7.17
N ILE A 137 -7.69 9.08 -6.10
CA ILE A 137 -8.53 7.88 -5.98
C ILE A 137 -9.96 8.36 -5.72
N ASP A 138 -10.87 8.09 -6.66
CA ASP A 138 -12.29 8.44 -6.56
C ASP A 138 -12.52 9.92 -6.17
N GLN A 139 -11.85 10.83 -6.89
CA GLN A 139 -11.89 12.28 -6.68
C GLN A 139 -11.28 12.78 -5.35
N ARG A 140 -10.58 11.93 -4.61
CA ARG A 140 -9.85 12.30 -3.39
C ARG A 140 -8.35 12.18 -3.61
N GLU A 141 -7.62 13.16 -3.11
CA GLU A 141 -6.17 13.19 -3.18
C GLU A 141 -5.57 12.50 -1.96
N PHE A 142 -4.58 11.63 -2.21
CA PHE A 142 -3.81 10.94 -1.20
C PHE A 142 -2.34 11.25 -1.40
N LYS A 143 -1.69 11.77 -0.36
CA LYS A 143 -0.25 12.01 -0.40
C LYS A 143 0.50 10.69 -0.25
N LEU A 144 1.40 10.41 -1.18
CA LEU A 144 2.37 9.32 -1.06
C LEU A 144 3.50 9.76 -0.14
N ILE A 145 3.72 8.99 0.92
CA ILE A 145 4.90 9.11 1.77
C ILE A 145 5.74 7.87 1.56
N SER A 146 6.96 8.05 1.06
CA SER A 146 7.83 6.94 0.69
C SER A 146 9.17 6.95 1.42
N TYR A 147 9.70 5.75 1.68
CA TYR A 147 11.07 5.62 2.15
C TYR A 147 12.06 6.00 1.04
N LEU A 148 11.86 5.44 -0.17
CA LEU A 148 12.60 5.77 -1.39
C LEU A 148 11.66 6.30 -2.47
N HIS A 149 12.13 7.28 -3.23
CA HIS A 149 11.47 7.75 -4.46
C HIS A 149 12.46 7.69 -5.61
N LYS A 150 12.11 6.94 -6.65
CA LYS A 150 12.86 6.91 -7.91
C LYS A 150 11.91 6.58 -9.05
N GLN A 151 11.70 7.56 -9.92
CA GLN A 151 11.01 7.32 -11.17
C GLN A 151 11.97 6.59 -12.12
N PRO A 152 11.66 5.36 -12.56
CA PRO A 152 12.44 4.71 -13.61
C PRO A 152 12.25 5.47 -14.92
N SER A 153 13.28 5.49 -15.76
CA SER A 153 13.12 5.93 -17.14
C SER A 153 12.16 4.99 -17.86
N GLU A 154 11.19 5.56 -18.56
CA GLU A 154 10.26 4.84 -19.40
C GLU A 154 10.61 5.14 -20.85
N TRP A 155 10.79 4.08 -21.63
CA TRP A 155 11.09 4.18 -23.06
C TRP A 155 10.02 3.44 -23.84
N SER A 156 9.62 3.99 -24.99
CA SER A 156 8.96 3.16 -25.99
C SER A 156 9.93 2.07 -26.49
N PRO A 157 9.44 0.92 -27.00
CA PRO A 157 10.31 -0.10 -27.57
C PRO A 157 11.28 0.44 -28.64
N ALA A 158 10.85 1.46 -29.42
CA ALA A 158 11.65 2.11 -30.45
C ALA A 158 12.74 3.04 -29.89
N GLU A 159 12.56 3.56 -28.68
CA GLU A 159 13.47 4.52 -28.04
C GLU A 159 14.39 3.87 -27.01
N CYS A 160 14.08 2.64 -26.58
CA CYS A 160 14.83 1.93 -25.55
C CYS A 160 16.30 1.71 -25.99
N PRO A 161 17.29 2.24 -25.26
CA PRO A 161 18.71 2.10 -25.62
C PRO A 161 19.14 0.64 -25.62
N LEU A 162 18.67 -0.15 -24.65
CA LEU A 162 18.97 -1.59 -24.58
C LEU A 162 18.39 -2.34 -25.78
N CYS A 163 17.18 -2.00 -26.22
CA CYS A 163 16.57 -2.63 -27.40
C CYS A 163 17.34 -2.27 -28.69
N LYS A 164 17.84 -1.04 -28.82
CA LYS A 164 18.69 -0.63 -29.95
C LYS A 164 20.03 -1.36 -29.99
N GLU A 165 20.56 -1.72 -28.82
CA GLU A 165 21.76 -2.56 -28.67
C GLU A 165 21.48 -4.06 -28.88
N GLY A 166 20.24 -4.43 -29.20
CA GLY A 166 19.84 -5.81 -29.50
C GLY A 166 19.31 -6.60 -28.31
N SER A 167 19.15 -5.97 -27.14
CA SER A 167 18.51 -6.62 -25.99
C SER A 167 17.02 -6.86 -26.27
N VAL A 168 16.51 -8.02 -25.85
CA VAL A 168 15.08 -8.34 -25.98
C VAL A 168 14.37 -7.91 -24.70
N ALA A 169 13.31 -7.11 -24.85
CA ALA A 169 12.42 -6.80 -23.74
C ALA A 169 11.62 -8.05 -23.36
N LEU A 170 11.77 -8.53 -22.12
CA LEU A 170 11.07 -9.69 -21.60
C LEU A 170 9.99 -9.26 -20.62
N ASP A 171 8.80 -9.87 -20.71
CA ASP A 171 7.74 -9.67 -19.71
C ASP A 171 8.00 -10.63 -18.53
N PRO A 172 8.31 -10.12 -17.32
CA PRO A 172 8.59 -10.97 -16.17
C PRO A 172 7.40 -11.85 -15.76
N ARG A 173 6.18 -11.52 -16.21
CA ARG A 173 4.98 -12.32 -15.92
C ARG A 173 4.90 -13.61 -16.74
N THR A 174 5.50 -13.63 -17.93
CA THR A 174 5.43 -14.77 -18.85
C THR A 174 6.78 -15.41 -19.15
N GLN A 175 7.88 -14.73 -18.79
CA GLN A 175 9.25 -15.14 -19.15
C GLN A 175 10.20 -15.19 -17.94
N TRP A 176 9.68 -15.50 -16.75
CA TRP A 176 10.46 -15.55 -15.52
C TRP A 176 11.62 -16.54 -15.57
N ASP A 177 11.40 -17.73 -16.14
CA ASP A 177 12.45 -18.77 -16.23
C ASP A 177 13.63 -18.32 -17.09
N VAL A 178 13.36 -17.54 -18.14
CA VAL A 178 14.39 -16.96 -19.03
C VAL A 178 15.20 -15.90 -18.28
N LEU A 179 14.54 -15.07 -17.46
CA LEU A 179 15.20 -14.03 -16.67
C LEU A 179 16.11 -14.61 -15.58
N MET A 180 15.74 -15.73 -14.98
CA MET A 180 16.48 -16.34 -13.87
C MET A 180 17.61 -17.28 -14.33
N ASN A 181 17.57 -17.75 -15.59
CA ASN A 181 18.59 -18.62 -16.16
C ASN A 181 19.07 -18.07 -17.52
N PRO A 182 19.74 -16.90 -17.53
CA PRO A 182 20.34 -16.38 -18.76
C PRO A 182 21.41 -17.36 -19.25
N LEU A 183 21.33 -17.72 -20.54
CA LEU A 183 22.30 -18.60 -21.23
C LEU A 183 23.72 -18.05 -21.21
#